data_AF-A0A851MUI5-F1
#
_entry.id   AF-A0A851MUI5-F1
#
_cell.length_a   1.000
_cell.length_b   1.000
_cell.length_c   1.000
_cell.angle_alpha   90.00
_cell.angle_beta   90.00
_cell.angle_gamma   90.00
#
_symmetry.space_group_name_H-M   'P 1'
#
loop_
_entity.id
_entity.type
_entity.pdbx_description
1 polymer ?
#
loop_
_entity_poly.entity_id
_entity_poly.type
_entity_poly.pdbx_seq_one_letter_code
_entity_poly.pdbx_strand_id
1 'polypeptide(L)'
;MWPCLLFALTLLHAVPARHPAPHQPQVVPAAEAPPQTHYAVVNKLRTYSGAQKYCQDVYRGHLASVHSASRNEDLRKLARTYTRHAVWIGAFTSRKGGQWESRWEDSSPWNFANWAPTYPHHIVTTCVTLSTRDGLWRSRPCFQLRPFICQY
;
A
#
# COMPACT_ATOMS: atom_id res chain seq x y z
N MET A 1 50.82 21.02 79.26
CA MET A 1 50.78 22.49 79.19
C MET A 1 50.21 22.91 77.83
N TRP A 2 48.90 23.20 77.85
CA TRP A 2 48.08 24.09 77.01
C TRP A 2 47.89 23.92 75.47
N PRO A 3 46.76 24.43 74.89
CA PRO A 3 45.75 23.60 74.22
C PRO A 3 45.33 24.16 72.83
N CYS A 4 44.30 23.60 72.20
CA CYS A 4 43.32 24.39 71.43
C CYS A 4 42.01 23.59 71.19
N LEU A 5 40.95 24.07 71.86
CA LEU A 5 39.58 24.35 71.37
C LEU A 5 39.31 24.07 69.88
N LEU A 6 38.13 23.75 69.36
CA LEU A 6 36.74 23.54 69.80
C LEU A 6 36.02 23.08 68.51
N PHE A 7 34.97 22.28 68.62
CA PHE A 7 33.60 22.58 68.15
C PHE A 7 32.80 21.31 67.82
N ALA A 8 31.58 21.32 68.34
CA ALA A 8 30.52 20.35 68.15
C ALA A 8 30.05 20.28 66.69
N LEU A 9 29.44 19.16 66.29
CA LEU A 9 28.02 19.15 65.89
C LEU A 9 27.56 17.75 65.43
N THR A 10 26.35 17.45 65.86
CA THR A 10 25.47 16.33 65.51
C THR A 10 25.40 16.04 64.02
N LEU A 11 25.49 14.75 63.63
CA LEU A 11 25.09 14.32 62.30
C LEU A 11 23.93 13.31 62.39
N LEU A 12 22.78 13.83 61.94
CA LEU A 12 21.60 13.15 61.42
C LEU A 12 21.90 11.76 60.86
N HIS A 13 21.14 10.75 61.30
CA HIS A 13 21.00 9.49 60.58
C HIS A 13 20.34 9.78 59.22
N ALA A 14 21.12 9.71 58.14
CA ALA A 14 20.60 9.76 56.79
C ALA A 14 19.89 8.42 56.48
N VAL A 15 18.58 8.47 56.27
CA VAL A 15 17.80 7.37 55.71
C VAL A 15 18.21 7.22 54.24
N PRO A 16 18.69 6.04 53.78
CA PRO A 16 19.06 5.87 52.38
C PRO A 16 17.81 5.93 51.50
N ALA A 17 17.84 6.84 50.51
CA ALA A 17 16.81 6.98 49.50
C ALA A 17 16.71 5.70 48.65
N ARG A 18 15.57 5.01 48.72
CA ARG A 18 15.23 3.92 47.79
C ARG A 18 15.03 4.53 46.41
N HIS A 19 15.97 4.28 45.50
CA HIS A 19 15.84 4.66 44.11
C HIS A 19 14.72 3.83 43.48
N PRO A 20 13.78 4.43 42.74
CA PRO A 20 12.82 3.66 41.96
C PRO A 20 13.57 2.88 40.87
N ALA A 21 13.23 1.60 40.73
CA ALA A 21 13.80 0.73 39.71
C ALA A 21 13.55 1.32 38.31
N PRO A 22 14.50 1.19 37.36
CA PRO A 22 14.31 1.68 36.01
C PRO A 22 13.12 0.96 35.37
N HIS A 23 12.15 1.72 34.87
CA HIS A 23 11.03 1.19 34.10
C HIS A 23 11.58 0.43 32.89
N GLN A 24 11.38 -0.89 32.87
CA GLN A 24 11.60 -1.68 31.67
C GLN A 24 10.71 -1.11 30.55
N PRO A 25 11.24 -0.85 29.35
CA PRO A 25 10.41 -0.42 28.23
C PRO A 25 9.43 -1.54 27.90
N GLN A 26 8.13 -1.21 27.94
CA GLN A 26 7.07 -2.14 27.58
C GLN A 26 7.25 -2.56 26.13
N VAL A 27 7.30 -3.88 25.89
CA VAL A 27 7.30 -4.46 24.53
C VAL A 27 5.96 -4.15 23.91
N VAL A 28 5.91 -3.09 23.11
CA VAL A 28 4.79 -2.81 22.20
C VAL A 28 4.73 -3.99 21.23
N PRO A 29 3.59 -4.68 21.03
CA PRO A 29 3.48 -5.68 19.99
C PRO A 29 3.88 -5.03 18.67
N ALA A 30 4.89 -5.61 18.00
CA ALA A 30 5.28 -5.19 16.67
C ALA A 30 4.01 -5.11 15.82
N ALA A 31 3.79 -3.96 15.19
CA ALA A 31 2.71 -3.75 14.25
C ALA A 31 2.62 -4.99 13.35
N GLU A 32 1.48 -5.66 13.40
CA GLU A 32 1.20 -6.87 12.65
C GLU A 32 1.62 -6.64 11.20
N ALA A 33 2.58 -7.44 10.72
CA ALA A 33 3.14 -7.24 9.39
C ALA A 33 1.99 -7.15 8.37
N PRO A 34 2.04 -6.22 7.40
CA PRO A 34 0.97 -6.11 6.41
C PRO A 34 0.71 -7.48 5.78
N PRO A 35 -0.57 -7.88 5.62
CA PRO A 35 -0.89 -9.17 5.02
C PRO A 35 -0.15 -9.34 3.69
N GLN A 36 0.49 -10.50 3.51
CA GLN A 36 1.23 -10.82 2.29
C GLN A 36 0.24 -10.92 1.14
N THR A 37 0.25 -9.94 0.24
CA THR A 37 -0.56 -9.96 -0.99
C THR A 37 0.19 -10.68 -2.11
N HIS A 38 -0.45 -11.65 -2.74
CA HIS A 38 0.09 -12.36 -3.90
C HIS A 38 -0.42 -11.74 -5.20
N TYR A 39 0.33 -11.92 -6.29
CA TYR A 39 -0.02 -11.41 -7.61
C TYR A 39 0.18 -12.48 -8.68
N ALA A 40 -0.75 -12.53 -9.63
CA ALA A 40 -0.64 -13.38 -10.81
C ALA A 40 -0.89 -12.57 -12.09
N VAL A 41 0.00 -12.70 -13.07
CA VAL A 41 -0.19 -12.12 -14.41
C VAL A 41 -0.82 -13.16 -15.30
N VAL A 42 -1.99 -12.84 -15.86
CA VAL A 42 -2.71 -13.71 -16.77
C VAL A 42 -2.54 -13.18 -18.20
N ASN A 43 -1.80 -13.91 -19.03
CA ASN A 43 -1.48 -13.47 -20.40
C ASN A 43 -2.66 -13.61 -21.40
N LYS A 44 -3.76 -14.25 -20.98
CA LYS A 44 -4.95 -14.43 -21.82
C LYS A 44 -5.71 -13.11 -21.94
N LEU A 45 -6.05 -12.72 -23.16
CA LEU A 45 -6.75 -11.47 -23.42
C LEU A 45 -8.23 -11.55 -22.99
N ARG A 46 -8.67 -10.61 -22.15
CA ARG A 46 -10.07 -10.48 -21.70
C ARG A 46 -10.51 -9.02 -21.67
N THR A 47 -11.82 -8.80 -21.76
CA THR A 47 -12.43 -7.51 -21.39
C THR A 47 -12.16 -7.24 -19.91
N TYR A 48 -12.31 -5.99 -19.48
CA TYR A 48 -12.10 -5.64 -18.07
C TYR A 48 -12.98 -6.48 -17.13
N SER A 49 -14.28 -6.57 -17.41
CA SER A 49 -15.21 -7.38 -16.62
C SER A 49 -14.87 -8.87 -16.64
N GLY A 50 -14.45 -9.40 -17.79
CA GLY A 50 -14.00 -10.78 -17.90
C GLY A 50 -12.71 -11.07 -17.13
N ALA A 51 -11.81 -10.09 -17.04
CA ALA A 51 -10.58 -10.18 -16.27
C ALA A 51 -10.86 -10.15 -14.76
N GLN A 52 -11.72 -9.22 -14.30
CA GLN A 52 -12.17 -9.16 -12.90
C GLN A 52 -12.84 -10.47 -12.48
N LYS A 53 -13.77 -10.99 -13.28
CA LYS A 53 -14.43 -12.28 -13.02
C LYS A 53 -13.41 -13.43 -12.95
N TYR A 54 -12.40 -13.43 -13.82
CA TYR A 54 -11.35 -14.46 -13.77
C TYR A 54 -10.57 -14.41 -12.45
N CYS A 55 -10.19 -13.22 -11.98
CA CYS A 55 -9.49 -13.09 -10.71
C CYS A 55 -10.34 -13.60 -9.53
N GLN A 56 -11.64 -13.31 -9.55
CA GLN A 56 -12.59 -13.79 -8.53
C GLN A 56 -12.78 -15.31 -8.58
N ASP A 57 -12.94 -15.88 -9.77
CA ASP A 57 -13.25 -17.30 -9.94
C ASP A 57 -12.02 -18.20 -9.70
N VAL A 58 -10.85 -17.79 -10.18
CA VAL A 58 -9.62 -18.63 -10.19
C VAL A 58 -8.73 -18.39 -8.99
N TYR A 59 -8.59 -17.14 -8.55
CA TYR A 59 -7.68 -16.76 -7.46
C TYR A 59 -8.42 -16.37 -6.18
N ARG A 60 -9.75 -16.32 -6.17
CA ARG A 60 -10.55 -15.78 -5.05
C ARG A 60 -10.14 -14.36 -4.68
N GLY A 61 -9.74 -13.58 -5.68
CA GLY A 61 -9.23 -12.23 -5.51
C GLY A 61 -9.83 -11.24 -6.50
N HIS A 62 -9.12 -10.14 -6.74
CA HIS A 62 -9.57 -9.04 -7.59
C HIS A 62 -8.48 -8.71 -8.61
N LEU A 63 -8.82 -7.92 -9.62
CA LEU A 63 -7.79 -7.20 -10.37
C LEU A 63 -6.96 -6.35 -9.40
N ALA A 64 -5.65 -6.30 -9.62
CA ALA A 64 -4.70 -5.72 -8.68
C ALA A 64 -4.95 -4.22 -8.42
N SER A 65 -5.02 -3.85 -7.14
CA SER A 65 -4.92 -2.47 -6.66
C SER A 65 -3.46 -2.08 -6.42
N VAL A 66 -3.19 -0.78 -6.45
CA VAL A 66 -1.83 -0.24 -6.35
C VAL A 66 -1.81 0.94 -5.38
N HIS A 67 -1.06 0.80 -4.29
CA HIS A 67 -1.05 1.75 -3.18
C HIS A 67 0.30 2.46 -2.97
N SER A 68 1.28 2.23 -3.85
CA SER A 68 2.58 2.92 -3.78
C SER A 68 3.32 2.85 -5.11
N ALA A 69 4.28 3.77 -5.30
CA ALA A 69 5.17 3.76 -6.45
C ALA A 69 6.02 2.49 -6.52
N SER A 70 6.48 1.98 -5.38
CA SER A 70 7.23 0.72 -5.29
C SER A 70 6.39 -0.44 -5.80
N ARG A 71 5.15 -0.59 -5.30
CA ARG A 71 4.23 -1.64 -5.75
C ARG A 71 3.89 -1.51 -7.24
N ASN A 72 3.74 -0.29 -7.75
CA ASN A 72 3.53 -0.07 -9.18
C ASN A 72 4.69 -0.60 -10.04
N GLU A 73 5.92 -0.31 -9.63
CA GLU A 73 7.11 -0.75 -10.36
C GLU A 73 7.30 -2.28 -10.28
N ASP A 74 7.02 -2.89 -9.12
CA ASP A 74 7.05 -4.35 -8.96
C ASP A 74 6.06 -5.03 -9.92
N LEU A 75 4.81 -4.54 -9.97
CA LEU A 75 3.79 -5.07 -10.87
C LEU A 75 4.13 -4.84 -12.35
N ARG A 76 4.73 -3.69 -12.69
CA ARG A 76 5.23 -3.42 -14.05
C ARG A 76 6.31 -4.43 -14.42
N LYS A 77 7.31 -4.66 -13.57
CA LYS A 77 8.40 -5.62 -13.81
C LYS A 77 7.85 -7.03 -13.96
N LEU A 78 6.94 -7.44 -13.07
CA LEU A 78 6.26 -8.73 -13.15
C LEU A 78 5.49 -8.87 -14.46
N ALA A 79 4.65 -7.90 -14.84
CA ALA A 79 3.91 -7.96 -16.11
C ALA A 79 4.83 -8.03 -17.34
N ARG A 80 5.97 -7.34 -17.32
CA ARG A 80 6.96 -7.36 -18.41
C ARG A 80 7.59 -8.73 -18.67
N THR A 81 7.61 -9.64 -17.69
CA THR A 81 8.14 -11.00 -17.91
C THR A 81 7.18 -11.86 -18.74
N TYR A 82 5.88 -11.53 -18.75
CA TYR A 82 4.85 -12.29 -19.46
C TYR A 82 4.38 -11.62 -20.76
N THR A 83 4.41 -10.28 -20.83
CA THR A 83 3.83 -9.56 -21.96
C THR A 83 4.48 -8.20 -22.22
N ARG A 84 4.37 -7.74 -23.48
CA ARG A 84 4.70 -6.36 -23.90
C ARG A 84 3.47 -5.47 -24.02
N HIS A 85 2.27 -6.02 -23.86
CA HIS A 85 1.04 -5.24 -23.87
C HIS A 85 0.85 -4.51 -22.53
N ALA A 86 0.06 -3.44 -22.55
CA ALA A 86 -0.46 -2.85 -21.31
C ALA A 86 -1.54 -3.77 -20.73
N VAL A 87 -1.52 -3.93 -19.41
CA VAL A 87 -2.33 -4.93 -18.68
C VAL A 87 -3.42 -4.25 -17.87
N TRP A 88 -4.58 -4.88 -17.72
CA TRP A 88 -5.60 -4.39 -16.79
C TRP A 88 -5.11 -4.46 -15.34
N ILE A 89 -5.40 -3.40 -14.60
CA ILE A 89 -5.33 -3.33 -13.14
C ILE A 89 -6.72 -3.00 -12.60
N GLY A 90 -6.96 -3.16 -11.30
CA GLY A 90 -8.30 -3.08 -10.71
C GLY A 90 -8.92 -1.69 -10.64
N ALA A 91 -8.34 -0.70 -11.32
CA ALA A 91 -8.87 0.66 -11.32
C ALA A 91 -9.87 0.86 -12.46
N PHE A 92 -10.92 1.63 -12.17
CA PHE A 92 -11.87 2.15 -13.13
C PHE A 92 -12.32 3.56 -12.74
N THR A 93 -12.69 4.36 -13.73
CA THR A 93 -13.20 5.72 -13.56
C THR A 93 -14.66 5.74 -14.00
N SER A 94 -15.56 6.23 -13.13
CA SER A 94 -17.00 6.29 -13.38
C SER A 94 -17.60 7.57 -12.78
N ARG A 95 -18.79 7.96 -13.23
CA ARG A 95 -19.50 9.13 -12.69
C ARG A 95 -20.40 8.71 -11.54
N LYS A 96 -20.14 9.23 -10.32
CA LYS A 96 -20.97 9.02 -9.13
C LYS A 96 -21.34 10.37 -8.53
N GLY A 97 -22.62 10.59 -8.25
CA GLY A 97 -23.09 11.87 -7.69
C GLY A 97 -22.76 13.10 -8.55
N GLY A 98 -22.65 12.93 -9.87
CA GLY A 98 -22.28 14.00 -10.80
C GLY A 98 -20.76 14.27 -10.92
N GLN A 99 -19.93 13.64 -10.10
CA GLN A 99 -18.47 13.78 -10.13
C GLN A 99 -17.80 12.54 -10.74
N TRP A 100 -16.71 12.75 -11.46
CA TRP A 100 -15.89 11.65 -11.95
C TRP A 100 -14.91 11.22 -10.87
N GLU A 101 -14.96 9.94 -10.52
CA GLU A 101 -14.10 9.36 -9.50
C GLU A 101 -13.45 8.07 -10.03
N SER A 102 -12.23 7.83 -9.59
CA SER A 102 -11.52 6.56 -9.84
C SER A 102 -11.55 5.72 -8.57
N ARG A 103 -11.82 4.43 -8.73
CA ARG A 103 -11.98 3.46 -7.63
C ARG A 103 -11.33 2.14 -7.97
N TRP A 104 -11.03 1.35 -6.95
CA TRP A 104 -10.54 -0.01 -7.07
C TRP A 104 -11.68 -1.04 -6.98
N GLU A 105 -11.57 -2.14 -7.71
CA GLU A 105 -12.48 -3.29 -7.68
C GLU A 105 -12.50 -4.04 -6.33
N ASP A 106 -11.42 -3.95 -5.55
CA ASP A 106 -11.29 -4.54 -4.21
C ASP A 106 -11.82 -3.62 -3.10
N SER A 107 -12.37 -2.44 -3.45
CA SER A 107 -12.82 -1.41 -2.51
C SER A 107 -11.74 -0.84 -1.59
N SER A 108 -10.46 -1.07 -1.89
CA SER A 108 -9.34 -0.46 -1.16
C SER A 108 -9.29 1.06 -1.36
N PRO A 109 -8.60 1.81 -0.46
CA PRO A 109 -8.51 3.26 -0.57
C PRO A 109 -7.83 3.73 -1.86
N TRP A 110 -8.38 4.78 -2.48
CA TRP A 110 -7.73 5.49 -3.59
C TRP A 110 -6.67 6.48 -3.06
N ASN A 111 -5.50 5.97 -2.68
CA ASN A 111 -4.41 6.73 -2.04
C ASN A 111 -3.15 6.91 -2.90
N PHE A 112 -3.12 6.31 -4.09
CA PHE A 112 -1.99 6.41 -5.02
C PHE A 112 -2.49 6.42 -6.46
N ALA A 113 -1.82 7.19 -7.31
CA ALA A 113 -2.09 7.22 -8.73
C ALA A 113 -0.82 7.45 -9.54
N ASN A 114 -0.63 6.66 -10.61
CA ASN A 114 0.50 6.80 -11.53
C ASN A 114 0.05 7.10 -12.96
N TRP A 115 -0.89 8.04 -13.11
CA TRP A 115 -1.45 8.40 -14.41
C TRP A 115 -0.41 8.94 -15.39
N ALA A 116 -0.54 8.55 -16.65
CA ALA A 116 0.12 9.26 -17.72
C ALA A 116 -0.45 10.69 -17.84
N PRO A 117 0.33 11.66 -18.36
CA PRO A 117 -0.19 13.01 -18.63
C PRO A 117 -1.51 12.92 -19.42
N THR A 118 -2.46 13.82 -19.12
CA THR A 118 -3.81 13.91 -19.72
C THR A 118 -4.82 12.82 -19.31
N TYR A 119 -4.45 11.92 -18.38
CA TYR A 119 -5.36 10.91 -17.81
C TYR A 119 -5.68 11.18 -16.33
N PRO A 120 -6.82 10.66 -15.83
CA PRO A 120 -7.85 9.92 -16.57
C PRO A 120 -8.74 10.83 -17.43
N HIS A 121 -9.38 10.25 -18.46
CA HIS A 121 -10.37 10.98 -19.25
C HIS A 121 -11.71 11.03 -18.51
N HIS A 122 -12.03 12.20 -17.96
CA HIS A 122 -13.27 12.46 -17.21
C HIS A 122 -14.47 12.78 -18.13
N ILE A 123 -14.71 11.94 -19.14
CA ILE A 123 -15.76 12.17 -20.14
C ILE A 123 -16.69 10.96 -20.25
N VAL A 124 -16.15 9.76 -20.08
CA VAL A 124 -16.88 8.49 -20.16
C VAL A 124 -16.34 7.51 -19.10
N THR A 125 -17.13 6.50 -18.76
CA THR A 125 -16.64 5.40 -17.91
C THR A 125 -15.49 4.71 -18.62
N THR A 126 -14.35 4.61 -17.93
CA THR A 126 -13.14 3.98 -18.46
C THR A 126 -12.54 3.02 -17.45
N CYS A 127 -11.79 2.06 -17.96
CA CYS A 127 -11.05 1.09 -17.17
C CYS A 127 -9.56 1.34 -17.33
N VAL A 128 -8.74 0.90 -16.37
CA VAL A 128 -7.36 1.37 -16.28
C VAL A 128 -6.37 0.28 -16.63
N THR A 129 -5.43 0.62 -17.50
CA THR A 129 -4.29 -0.24 -17.82
C THR A 129 -2.99 0.30 -17.23
N LEU A 130 -2.16 -0.58 -16.69
CA LEU A 130 -0.74 -0.34 -16.42
C LEU A 130 0.06 -0.63 -17.70
N SER A 131 0.83 0.35 -18.16
CA SER A 131 1.75 0.16 -19.28
C SER A 131 3.04 -0.52 -18.83
N THR A 132 3.35 -1.65 -19.45
CA THR A 132 4.58 -2.40 -19.18
C THR A 132 5.84 -1.64 -19.65
N ARG A 133 5.71 -0.63 -20.52
CA ARG A 133 6.85 0.14 -21.02
C ARG A 133 7.34 1.21 -20.05
N ASP A 134 6.44 2.03 -19.52
CA ASP A 134 6.75 3.21 -18.71
C ASP A 134 6.16 3.17 -17.29
N GLY A 135 5.35 2.15 -16.97
CA GLY A 135 4.70 2.01 -15.67
C GLY A 135 3.49 2.93 -15.47
N LEU A 136 3.18 3.79 -16.44
CA LEU A 136 2.12 4.80 -16.33
C LEU A 136 0.75 4.22 -16.66
N TRP A 137 -0.26 4.73 -15.97
CA TRP A 137 -1.65 4.31 -16.10
C TRP A 137 -2.36 5.08 -17.20
N ARG A 138 -3.22 4.39 -17.94
CA ARG A 138 -4.02 4.99 -19.01
C ARG A 138 -5.46 4.48 -18.95
N SER A 139 -6.40 5.39 -19.15
CA SER A 139 -7.81 5.06 -19.35
C SER A 139 -8.00 4.38 -20.70
N ARG A 140 -8.76 3.30 -20.72
CA ARG A 140 -9.13 2.55 -21.92
C ARG A 140 -10.62 2.21 -21.89
N PRO A 141 -11.27 2.10 -23.06
CA PRO A 141 -12.60 1.50 -23.14
C PRO A 141 -12.59 0.09 -22.56
N CYS A 142 -13.52 -0.18 -21.63
CA CYS A 142 -13.55 -1.42 -20.84
C CYS A 142 -13.76 -2.71 -21.66
N PHE A 143 -14.30 -2.57 -22.87
CA PHE A 143 -14.50 -3.69 -23.80
C PHE A 143 -13.23 -4.13 -24.54
N GLN A 144 -12.11 -3.42 -24.39
CA GLN A 144 -10.85 -3.84 -25.01
C GLN A 144 -10.33 -5.15 -24.39
N LEU A 145 -9.75 -6.01 -25.23
CA LEU A 145 -9.15 -7.26 -24.78
C LEU A 145 -7.69 -7.03 -24.39
N ARG A 146 -7.33 -7.35 -23.14
CA ARG A 146 -5.95 -7.20 -22.64
C ARG A 146 -5.57 -8.30 -21.66
N PRO A 147 -4.26 -8.59 -21.49
CA PRO A 147 -3.78 -9.33 -20.34
C PRO A 147 -4.05 -8.54 -19.05
N PHE A 148 -3.92 -9.17 -17.90
CA PHE A 148 -4.32 -8.56 -16.63
C PHE A 148 -3.56 -9.11 -15.43
N ILE A 149 -3.57 -8.36 -14.33
CA ILE A 149 -2.94 -8.75 -13.07
C ILE A 149 -4.03 -8.99 -12.03
N CYS A 150 -4.07 -10.19 -11.45
CA CYS A 150 -4.86 -10.50 -10.28
C CYS A 150 -4.04 -10.29 -9.00
N GLN A 151 -4.72 -9.91 -7.92
CA GLN A 151 -4.21 -9.95 -6.55
C GLN A 151 -5.11 -10.85 -5.69
N TYR A 152 -4.52 -11.56 -4.73
CA TYR A 152 -5.21 -12.47 -3.83
C TYR A 152 -4.38 -12.78 -2.59
#